data_AF-A0AA89LMV5-F1
#
_entry.id   AF-A0AA89LMV5-F1
#
_cell.length_a   1.000
_cell.length_b   1.000
_cell.length_c   1.000
_cell.angle_alpha   90.00
_cell.angle_beta   90.00
_cell.angle_gamma   90.00
#
_symmetry.space_group_name_H-M   'P 1'
#
loop_
_entity.id
_entity.type
_entity.pdbx_description
1 polymer ?
#
loop_
_entity_poly.entity_id
_entity_poly.type
_entity_poly.pdbx_seq_one_letter_code
_entity_poly.pdbx_strand_id
1 'polypeptide(L)' 'MAGSGAQAAFERRQPLLLGITKRGDTYLRTLVVHGARAVVRYLADKDDRFSGWLRRLLMRRHKNIAVVAVANHNARIV' A
#
# COMPACT_ATOMS: atom_id res chain seq x y z
N MET A 1 27.79 25.28 -33.00
CA MET A 1 28.21 24.59 -31.76
C MET A 1 26.96 24.32 -30.93
N ALA A 2 26.31 23.19 -31.16
CA ALA A 2 25.16 22.73 -30.40
C ALA A 2 25.67 21.93 -29.19
N GLY A 3 25.29 22.35 -27.98
CA GLY A 3 25.55 21.61 -26.73
C GLY A 3 24.41 21.92 -25.77
N SER A 4 23.46 20.99 -25.62
CA SER A 4 23.46 20.08 -24.48
C SER A 4 23.06 20.77 -23.17
N GLY A 5 21.76 21.07 -23.03
CA GLY A 5 21.17 21.49 -21.75
C GLY A 5 19.73 21.03 -21.52
N ALA A 6 19.13 20.29 -22.45
CA ALA A 6 17.71 19.89 -22.39
C ALA A 6 17.46 18.54 -21.67
N GLN A 7 18.23 18.23 -20.63
CA GLN A 7 18.08 16.98 -19.85
C GLN A 7 17.70 17.18 -18.38
N ALA A 8 17.36 18.40 -17.94
CA ALA A 8 17.08 18.68 -16.53
C ALA A 8 15.58 18.81 -16.19
N ALA A 9 14.69 18.04 -16.83
CA ALA A 9 13.26 18.09 -16.49
C ALA A 9 12.54 16.74 -16.59
N PHE A 10 13.22 15.62 -16.34
CA PHE A 10 12.53 14.39 -15.93
C PHE A 10 12.21 14.45 -14.44
N GLU A 11 11.49 15.50 -14.05
CA GLU A 11 10.97 15.63 -12.69
C GLU A 11 9.83 14.63 -12.59
N ARG A 12 10.15 13.44 -12.06
CA ARG A 12 9.16 12.47 -11.63
C ARG A 12 8.23 13.19 -10.66
N ARG A 13 7.09 13.68 -11.15
CA ARG A 13 5.92 14.00 -10.33
C ARG A 13 5.39 12.68 -9.78
N GLN A 14 6.13 12.08 -8.86
CA GLN A 14 5.62 11.04 -8.02
C GLN A 14 4.75 11.75 -7.00
N PRO A 15 3.41 11.66 -7.11
CA PRO A 15 2.56 12.19 -6.05
C PRO A 15 3.02 11.50 -4.76
N LEU A 16 3.36 12.30 -3.75
CA LEU A 16 3.61 11.77 -2.41
C LEU A 16 2.37 10.96 -2.03
N LEU A 17 2.51 9.64 -1.95
CA LEU A 17 1.41 8.77 -1.57
C LEU A 17 1.18 9.01 -0.08
N LEU A 18 0.40 10.04 0.24
CA LEU A 18 -0.21 10.17 1.55
C LEU A 18 -1.06 8.90 1.77
N GLY A 19 -1.22 8.46 3.03
CA GLY A 19 -1.97 7.24 3.35
C GLY A 19 -3.36 7.19 2.69
N ILE A 20 -4.01 6.02 2.64
CA ILE A 20 -5.26 5.83 1.86
C ILE A 20 -6.34 6.85 2.27
N THR A 21 -6.52 7.91 1.47
CA THR A 21 -7.55 8.93 1.70
C THR A 21 -8.73 8.77 0.74
N LYS A 22 -9.88 9.38 1.07
CA LYS A 22 -11.05 9.42 0.18
C LYS A 22 -10.82 10.27 -1.09
N ARG A 23 -9.91 11.25 -1.05
CA ARG A 23 -9.61 12.16 -2.17
C ARG A 23 -8.39 11.74 -3.00
N GLY A 24 -7.76 10.62 -2.67
CA GLY A 24 -6.64 10.07 -3.43
C GLY A 24 -7.08 9.36 -4.71
N ASP A 25 -6.11 8.78 -5.43
CA ASP A 25 -6.35 7.99 -6.63
C ASP A 25 -7.16 6.71 -6.29
N THR A 26 -8.34 6.57 -6.92
CA THR A 26 -9.24 5.44 -6.68
C THR A 26 -8.72 4.12 -7.27
N TYR A 27 -8.02 4.18 -8.40
CA TYR A 27 -7.43 3.01 -9.03
C TYR A 27 -6.29 2.45 -8.17
N LEU A 28 -5.37 3.31 -7.72
CA LEU A 28 -4.31 2.92 -6.80
C LEU A 28 -4.87 2.35 -5.49
N ARG A 29 -5.87 3.00 -4.89
CA ARG A 29 -6.54 2.47 -3.70
C ARG A 29 -7.11 1.08 -3.94
N THR A 30 -7.71 0.85 -5.10
CA THR A 30 -8.31 -0.45 -5.46
C THR A 30 -7.23 -1.53 -5.56
N LEU A 31 -6.12 -1.24 -6.24
CA LEU A 31 -4.99 -2.15 -6.40
C LEU A 31 -4.34 -2.50 -5.06
N VAL A 32 -4.07 -1.50 -4.21
CA VAL A 32 -3.46 -1.75 -2.89
C VAL A 32 -4.37 -2.60 -2.00
N VAL A 33 -5.68 -2.37 -2.03
CA VAL A 33 -6.66 -3.20 -1.31
C VAL A 33 -6.71 -4.64 -1.87
N HIS A 34 -6.59 -4.82 -3.18
CA HIS A 34 -6.53 -6.16 -3.78
C HIS A 34 -5.25 -6.90 -3.36
N GLY A 35 -4.10 -6.23 -3.38
CA GLY A 35 -2.84 -6.79 -2.85
C GLY A 35 -2.97 -7.17 -1.37
N ALA A 36 -3.58 -6.31 -0.56
CA ALA A 36 -3.83 -6.60 0.86
C ALA A 36 -4.75 -7.82 1.08
N ARG A 37 -5.74 -8.06 0.20
CA ARG A 37 -6.57 -9.28 0.25
C ARG A 37 -5.75 -10.54 0.04
N ALA A 38 -4.79 -10.52 -0.88
CA ALA A 38 -3.88 -11.64 -1.09
C ALA A 38 -3.03 -11.90 0.17
N VAL A 39 -2.48 -10.86 0.80
CA VAL A 39 -1.72 -10.98 2.05
C VAL A 39 -2.55 -11.64 3.16
N VAL A 40 -3.80 -11.21 3.35
CA VAL A 40 -4.70 -11.81 4.35
C VAL A 40 -5.06 -13.25 4.00
N ARG A 41 -5.16 -13.61 2.71
CA ARG A 41 -5.44 -14.97 2.25
C ARG A 41 -4.29 -15.94 2.56
N TYR A 42 -3.04 -15.52 2.34
CA TYR A 42 -1.84 -16.33 2.55
C TYR A 42 -1.19 -16.11 3.93
N LEU A 43 -1.98 -15.64 4.90
CA LEU A 43 -1.49 -15.35 6.24
C LEU A 43 -1.13 -16.61 7.03
N ALA A 44 -1.79 -17.73 6.75
CA ALA A 44 -1.70 -18.96 7.53
C ALA A 44 -0.27 -19.52 7.58
N ASP A 45 0.49 -19.38 6.49
CA ASP A 45 1.82 -19.97 6.32
C ASP A 45 2.96 -19.01 6.74
N LYS A 46 2.61 -17.86 7.33
CA LYS A 46 3.59 -16.83 7.75
C LYS A 46 3.70 -16.73 9.27
N ASP A 47 4.94 -16.76 9.75
CA ASP A 47 5.30 -16.54 11.15
C ASP A 47 6.29 -15.38 11.28
N ASP A 48 5.74 -14.16 11.25
CA ASP A 48 6.49 -12.91 11.34
C ASP A 48 5.74 -11.93 12.25
N ARG A 49 6.41 -10.87 12.73
CA ARG A 49 5.78 -9.91 13.65
C ARG A 49 4.54 -9.25 13.05
N PHE A 50 4.53 -9.01 11.73
CA PHE A 50 3.39 -8.43 11.04
C PHE A 50 2.26 -9.46 10.89
N SER A 51 2.55 -10.73 10.57
CA SER A 51 1.52 -11.78 10.58
C SER A 51 0.89 -11.97 11.96
N GLY A 52 1.69 -11.90 13.02
CA GLY A 52 1.20 -11.95 14.40
C GLY A 52 0.24 -10.80 14.74
N TRP A 53 0.58 -9.57 14.34
CA TRP A 53 -0.32 -8.41 14.49
C TRP A 53 -1.62 -8.60 13.69
N LEU A 54 -1.51 -9.06 12.44
CA LEU A 54 -2.66 -9.26 11.56
C LEU A 54 -3.58 -10.37 12.04
N ARG A 55 -3.04 -11.48 12.57
CA ARG A 55 -3.82 -12.55 13.23
C ARG A 55 -4.60 -12.00 14.43
N ARG A 56 -3.95 -11.24 15.31
CA ARG A 56 -4.63 -10.58 16.45
C ARG A 56 -5.73 -9.62 16.00
N LEU A 57 -5.54 -8.93 14.87
CA LEU A 57 -6.56 -8.05 14.30
C LEU A 57 -7.76 -8.85 13.76
N LEU A 58 -7.51 -9.95 13.04
CA LEU A 58 -8.56 -10.84 12.52
C LEU A 58 -9.36 -11.52 13.62
N MET A 59 -8.76 -11.79 14.78
CA MET A 59 -9.49 -12.31 15.95
C MET A 59 -10.48 -11.30 16.54
N ARG A 60 -10.24 -9.99 16.37
CA ARG A 60 -11.00 -8.92 17.03
C ARG A 60 -11.90 -8.11 16.08
N ARG A 61 -11.75 -8.28 14.77
CA ARG A 61 -12.37 -7.45 13.73
C ARG A 61 -12.69 -8.26 12.48
N HIS A 62 -13.67 -7.79 11.72
CA HIS A 62 -14.04 -8.40 10.45
C HIS A 62 -12.88 -8.39 9.43
N LYS A 63 -12.81 -9.42 8.58
CA LYS A 63 -11.76 -9.61 7.56
C LYS A 63 -11.53 -8.37 6.69
N ASN A 64 -12.60 -7.69 6.27
CA ASN A 64 -12.50 -6.47 5.45
C ASN A 64 -11.78 -5.32 6.18
N ILE A 65 -11.93 -5.21 7.50
CA ILE A 65 -11.20 -4.22 8.30
C ILE A 65 -9.71 -4.55 8.30
N ALA A 66 -9.36 -5.82 8.48
CA ALA A 66 -7.98 -6.27 8.44
C ALA A 66 -7.34 -6.01 7.07
N VAL A 67 -8.05 -6.29 5.97
CA VAL A 67 -7.60 -5.99 4.60
C VAL A 67 -7.30 -4.50 4.43
N VAL A 68 -8.21 -3.61 4.86
CA VAL A 68 -8.00 -2.16 4.73
C VAL A 68 -6.85 -1.69 5.63
N ALA A 69 -6.69 -2.27 6.82
CA ALA A 69 -5.58 -1.95 7.71
C ALA A 69 -4.21 -2.33 7.10
N VAL A 70 -4.11 -3.51 6.46
CA VAL A 70 -2.92 -3.93 5.72
C VAL A 70 -2.65 -2.99 4.55
N ALA A 71 -3.68 -2.63 3.78
CA ALA A 71 -3.54 -1.68 2.69
C ALA A 71 -2.99 -0.33 3.17
N ASN A 72 -3.51 0.18 4.29
CA ASN A 72 -3.06 1.43 4.88
C ASN A 72 -1.64 1.35 5.46
N HIS A 73 -1.26 0.19 6.03
CA HIS A 73 0.11 -0.04 6.49
C HIS A 73 1.09 0.04 5.32
N ASN A 74 0.81 -0.68 4.23
CA ASN A 74 1.66 -0.70 3.03
C ASN A 74 1.77 0.69 2.37
N ALA A 75 0.65 1.43 2.30
CA ALA A 75 0.61 2.78 1.74
C ALA A 75 1.37 3.83 2.56
N ARG A 76 1.83 3.51 3.77
CA ARG A 76 2.63 4.41 4.63
C ARG A 76 4.10 4.01 4.72
N ILE A 77 4.47 2.85 4.17
CA ILE A 77 5.86 2.36 4.14
C ILE A 77 6.57 2.81 2.85
N VAL A 78 5.85 2.82 1.74
CA VAL A 78 6.28 3.48 0.49
C VAL A 78 6.16 4.99 0.64
#